data_AF-A0A916VR14-F1
#
_entry.id   AF-A0A916VR14-F1
#
_cell.length_a   1.000
_cell.length_b   1.000
_cell.length_c   1.000
_cell.angle_alpha   90.00
_cell.angle_beta   90.00
_cell.angle_gamma   90.00
#
_symmetry.space_group_name_H-M   'P 1'
#
loop_
_entity.id
_entity.type
_entity.pdbx_description
1 polymer ?
#
loop_
_entity_poly.entity_id
_entity_poly.type
_entity_poly.pdbx_seq_one_letter_code
_entity_poly.pdbx_strand_id
1 'polypeptide(L)'
;MGCARWWWNYALNLCNETYQQTGHGLSQVALNQVLPKLKKSQETVWLKECYSQVLQSITLNLTKAFKNFFEKRAKYPRFKSYHGKQSCQYPQDTQVVDNGVKIPQVGVIKASIHRLFDGQLKTFKNLEFRI
;
A
#
# COMPACT_ATOMS: atom_id res chain seq x y z
N MET A 1 -8.68 -5.90 -0.38
CA MET A 1 -7.87 -5.41 0.78
C MET A 1 -6.87 -6.43 1.34
N GLY A 2 -6.99 -7.74 1.06
CA GLY A 2 -6.05 -8.75 1.58
C GLY A 2 -4.58 -8.53 1.21
N CYS A 3 -4.30 -8.12 -0.02
CA CYS A 3 -2.94 -7.91 -0.51
C CYS A 3 -2.19 -6.75 0.16
N ALA A 4 -2.88 -5.63 0.43
CA ALA A 4 -2.29 -4.47 1.07
C ALA A 4 -1.90 -4.77 2.52
N ARG A 5 -2.79 -5.42 3.27
CA ARG A 5 -2.51 -5.89 4.64
C ARG A 5 -1.39 -6.91 4.65
N TRP A 6 -1.45 -7.91 3.77
CA TRP A 6 -0.45 -8.96 3.70
C TRP A 6 0.93 -8.38 3.38
N TRP A 7 1.03 -7.52 2.36
CA TRP A 7 2.30 -6.89 1.99
C TRP A 7 2.85 -5.97 3.07
N TRP A 8 2.00 -5.19 3.76
CA TRP A 8 2.43 -4.39 4.91
C TRP A 8 3.06 -5.27 6.00
N ASN A 9 2.37 -6.36 6.38
CA ASN A 9 2.84 -7.25 7.43
C ASN A 9 4.12 -7.97 7.01
N TYR A 10 4.17 -8.50 5.79
CA TYR A 10 5.36 -9.17 5.25
C TYR A 10 6.56 -8.22 5.22
N ALA A 11 6.40 -7.02 4.66
CA ALA A 11 7.48 -6.05 4.55
C ALA A 11 7.95 -5.54 5.92
N LEU A 12 7.03 -5.33 6.87
CA LEU A 12 7.38 -4.99 8.26
C LEU A 12 8.20 -6.10 8.90
N ASN A 13 7.77 -7.36 8.78
CA ASN A 13 8.52 -8.50 9.31
C ASN A 13 9.93 -8.57 8.71
N LEU A 14 10.03 -8.46 7.38
CA LEU A 14 11.31 -8.48 6.68
C LEU A 14 12.25 -7.36 7.13
N CYS A 15 11.72 -6.14 7.36
CA CYS A 15 12.50 -5.04 7.91
C CYS A 15 12.99 -5.36 9.33
N ASN A 16 12.15 -5.97 10.17
CA ASN A 16 12.51 -6.32 11.54
C ASN A 16 13.62 -7.37 11.57
N GLU A 17 13.49 -8.44 10.78
CA GLU A 17 14.50 -9.50 10.66
C GLU A 17 15.83 -8.94 10.13
N THR A 18 15.78 -8.14 9.06
CA THR A 18 16.97 -7.52 8.48
C THR A 18 17.67 -6.61 9.50
N TYR A 19 16.90 -5.82 10.26
CA TYR A 19 17.44 -4.93 11.28
C TYR A 19 18.05 -5.72 12.45
N GLN A 20 17.44 -6.82 12.87
CA GLN A 20 18.01 -7.69 13.91
C GLN A 20 19.34 -8.30 13.47
N GLN A 21 19.47 -8.65 12.19
CA GLN A 21 20.69 -9.29 11.66
C GLN A 21 21.80 -8.29 11.33
N THR A 22 21.45 -7.10 10.83
CA THR A 22 22.43 -6.16 10.23
C THR A 22 22.53 -4.82 10.96
N GLY A 23 21.58 -4.51 11.85
CA GLY A 23 21.43 -3.17 12.43
C GLY A 23 20.89 -2.11 11.46
N HIS A 24 20.55 -2.49 10.23
CA HIS A 24 20.10 -1.57 9.19
C HIS A 24 18.70 -1.94 8.67
N GLY A 25 17.88 -0.91 8.42
CA GLY A 25 16.56 -1.08 7.83
C GLY A 25 16.61 -1.17 6.30
N LEU A 26 15.57 -1.73 5.69
CA LEU A 26 15.44 -1.79 4.23
C LEU A 26 14.93 -0.47 3.65
N SER A 27 15.49 -0.08 2.51
CA SER A 27 15.01 1.08 1.74
C SER A 27 13.72 0.76 0.97
N GLN A 28 13.00 1.81 0.55
CA GLN A 28 11.83 1.66 -0.32
C GLN A 28 12.17 0.90 -1.62
N VAL A 29 13.33 1.19 -2.20
CA VAL A 29 13.81 0.55 -3.43
C VAL A 29 14.06 -0.94 -3.19
N ALA A 30 14.74 -1.29 -2.10
CA ALA A 30 15.01 -2.68 -1.74
C ALA A 30 13.71 -3.48 -1.55
N LEU A 31 12.75 -2.95 -0.80
CA LEU A 31 11.44 -3.58 -0.61
C LEU A 31 10.67 -3.75 -1.94
N ASN A 32 10.71 -2.75 -2.81
CA ASN A 32 10.06 -2.85 -4.12
C ASN A 32 10.73 -3.89 -5.04
N GLN A 33 12.02 -4.16 -4.89
CA GLN A 33 12.74 -5.23 -5.61
C GLN A 33 12.38 -6.63 -5.10
N VAL A 34 11.82 -6.77 -3.89
CA VAL A 34 11.32 -8.06 -3.37
C VAL A 34 10.02 -8.46 -4.06
N LEU A 35 9.15 -7.51 -4.42
CA LEU A 35 7.84 -7.78 -5.02
C LEU A 35 7.90 -8.65 -6.30
N PRO A 36 8.79 -8.42 -7.29
CA PRO A 36 8.92 -9.31 -8.45
C PRO A 36 9.27 -10.76 -8.08
N LYS A 37 10.08 -10.97 -7.05
CA LYS A 37 10.46 -12.31 -6.59
C LYS A 37 9.26 -13.03 -5.99
N LEU A 38 8.51 -12.36 -5.12
CA LEU A 38 7.29 -12.91 -4.53
C LEU A 38 6.23 -13.24 -5.59
N LYS A 39 6.01 -12.34 -6.56
CA LYS A 39 5.07 -12.60 -7.66
C LYS A 39 5.41 -13.84 -8.49
N LYS A 40 6.66 -14.30 -8.49
CA LYS A 40 7.10 -15.53 -9.18
C LYS A 40 7.03 -16.78 -8.31
N SER A 41 6.96 -16.65 -6.99
CA SER A 41 6.87 -17.78 -6.06
C SER A 41 5.47 -18.39 -6.08
N GLN A 42 5.40 -19.72 -6.01
CA GLN A 42 4.15 -20.48 -6.05
C GLN A 42 3.17 -20.06 -4.94
N GLU A 43 3.69 -19.81 -3.73
CA GLU A 43 2.89 -19.48 -2.54
C GLU A 43 2.31 -18.06 -2.58
N THR A 44 2.93 -17.17 -3.35
CA THR A 44 2.57 -15.74 -3.40
C THR A 44 2.25 -15.26 -4.81
N VAL A 45 1.99 -16.19 -5.73
CA VAL A 45 1.66 -15.91 -7.14
C VAL A 45 0.41 -15.05 -7.28
N TRP A 46 -0.55 -15.18 -6.35
CA TRP A 46 -1.77 -14.36 -6.26
C TRP A 46 -1.47 -12.85 -6.11
N LEU A 47 -0.27 -12.45 -5.70
CA LEU A 47 0.18 -11.05 -5.73
C LEU A 47 0.24 -10.48 -7.15
N LYS A 48 0.25 -11.31 -8.20
CA LYS A 48 0.16 -10.86 -9.61
C LYS A 48 -1.18 -10.21 -9.92
N GLU A 49 -2.26 -10.67 -9.29
CA GLU A 49 -3.61 -10.11 -9.43
C GLU A 49 -3.74 -8.76 -8.73
N CYS A 50 -2.78 -8.42 -7.87
CA CYS A 50 -2.76 -7.17 -7.13
C CYS A 50 -2.09 -6.07 -7.94
N TYR A 51 -2.76 -4.93 -8.03
CA TYR A 51 -2.23 -3.76 -8.73
C TYR A 51 -0.88 -3.35 -8.14
N SER A 52 0.17 -3.37 -8.98
CA SER A 52 1.57 -3.17 -8.57
C SER A 52 1.76 -1.87 -7.80
N GLN A 53 1.06 -0.83 -8.23
CA GLN A 53 1.13 0.49 -7.64
C GLN A 53 0.54 0.56 -6.23
N VAL A 54 -0.49 -0.25 -5.92
CA VAL A 54 -0.98 -0.36 -4.54
C VAL A 54 0.11 -0.93 -3.65
N LEU A 55 0.79 -1.99 -4.09
CA LEU A 55 1.88 -2.60 -3.31
C LEU A 55 3.04 -1.61 -3.11
N GLN A 56 3.41 -0.85 -4.14
CA GLN A 56 4.44 0.18 -4.05
C GLN A 56 4.03 1.35 -3.12
N SER A 57 2.76 1.75 -3.14
CA SER A 57 2.23 2.75 -2.20
C SER A 57 2.30 2.26 -0.75
N ILE A 58 2.00 0.99 -0.50
CA ILE A 58 2.15 0.39 0.83
C ILE A 58 3.62 0.42 1.29
N THR A 59 4.57 0.12 0.40
CA THR A 59 6.01 0.27 0.68
C THR A 59 6.37 1.71 1.06
N LEU A 60 5.85 2.70 0.32
CA LEU A 60 6.05 4.12 0.62
C LEU A 60 5.48 4.50 1.99
N ASN A 61 4.31 3.99 2.34
CA ASN A 61 3.69 4.27 3.63
C ASN A 61 4.48 3.65 4.78
N LEU A 62 5.01 2.43 4.62
CA LEU A 62 5.83 1.76 5.63
C LEU A 62 7.14 2.53 5.87
N THR A 63 7.85 2.92 4.80
CA THR A 63 9.10 3.68 4.91
C THR A 63 8.88 5.06 5.53
N LYS A 64 7.77 5.74 5.20
CA LYS A 64 7.37 6.97 5.90
C LYS A 64 7.07 6.74 7.39
N ALA A 65 6.43 5.63 7.74
CA ALA A 65 6.15 5.30 9.14
C ALA A 65 7.46 5.08 9.93
N PHE A 66 8.44 4.38 9.35
CA PHE A 66 9.77 4.27 9.95
C PHE A 66 10.47 5.61 10.06
N LYS A 67 10.46 6.45 9.02
CA LYS A 67 11.04 7.79 9.07
C LYS A 67 10.44 8.62 10.21
N ASN A 68 9.11 8.66 10.33
CA ASN A 68 8.43 9.37 11.40
C ASN A 68 8.76 8.80 12.80
N PHE A 69 8.94 7.48 12.91
CA PHE A 69 9.37 6.84 14.15
C PHE A 69 10.78 7.28 14.55
N PHE A 70 11.75 7.27 13.64
CA PHE A 70 13.12 7.72 13.91
C PHE A 70 13.19 9.23 14.21
N GLU A 71 12.34 10.03 13.57
CA GLU A 71 12.18 11.46 13.87
C GLU A 71 11.37 11.74 15.16
N LYS A 72 10.96 10.69 15.91
CA LYS A 72 10.15 10.77 17.14
C LYS A 72 8.79 11.46 16.97
N ARG A 73 8.27 11.49 15.74
CA ARG A 73 6.95 12.05 15.38
C ARG A 73 5.82 11.03 15.43
N ALA A 74 6.16 9.75 15.45
CA ALA A 74 5.19 8.65 15.50
C ALA A 74 5.72 7.47 16.32
N LYS A 75 4.81 6.57 16.71
CA LYS A 75 5.16 5.28 17.31
C LYS A 75 5.68 4.30 16.25
N TYR A 76 6.35 3.26 16.71
CA TYR A 76 6.85 2.19 15.86
C TYR A 76 5.73 1.57 14.99
N PRO A 77 5.98 1.26 13.70
CA PRO A 77 4.98 0.63 12.84
C PRO A 77 4.51 -0.72 13.42
N ARG A 78 3.20 -0.96 13.41
CA ARG A 78 2.59 -2.21 13.92
C ARG A 78 2.05 -3.07 12.80
N PHE A 79 2.00 -4.38 13.04
CA PHE A 79 1.26 -5.30 12.18
C PHE A 79 -0.22 -4.90 12.09
N LYS A 80 -0.78 -4.97 10.89
CA LYS A 80 -2.19 -4.70 10.61
C LYS A 80 -3.03 -5.94 10.88
N SER A 81 -4.11 -5.77 11.65
CA SER A 81 -5.12 -6.80 11.89
C SER A 81 -6.11 -6.90 10.74
N TYR A 82 -6.82 -8.03 10.67
CA TYR A 82 -7.89 -8.25 9.68
C TYR A 82 -9.09 -7.32 9.92
N HIS A 83 -9.56 -7.24 11.17
CA HIS A 83 -10.72 -6.44 11.58
C HIS A 83 -10.44 -4.94 11.77
N GLY A 84 -9.22 -4.49 11.48
CA GLY A 84 -8.84 -3.08 11.61
C GLY A 84 -9.23 -2.25 10.38
N LYS A 85 -9.16 -0.92 10.49
CA LYS A 85 -9.37 -0.01 9.37
C LYS A 85 -8.37 -0.31 8.23
N GLN A 86 -8.90 -0.72 7.09
CA GLN A 86 -8.14 -0.98 5.88
C GLN A 86 -8.25 0.23 4.95
N SER A 87 -7.13 0.73 4.46
CA SER A 87 -7.09 1.76 3.42
C SER A 87 -5.90 1.52 2.50
N CYS A 88 -6.08 1.79 1.20
CA CYS A 88 -5.03 1.77 0.20
C CYS A 88 -5.11 3.06 -0.62
N GLN A 89 -3.96 3.49 -1.15
CA GLN A 89 -3.89 4.62 -2.07
C GLN A 89 -3.72 4.08 -3.49
N TYR A 90 -4.39 4.73 -4.45
CA TYR A 90 -4.28 4.43 -5.87
C TYR A 90 -3.62 5.60 -6.61
N PRO A 91 -2.88 5.35 -7.71
CA PRO A 91 -2.11 6.37 -8.44
C PRO A 91 -2.95 7.18 -9.42
N GLN A 92 -2.26 8.13 -10.07
CA GLN A 92 -2.75 9.16 -11.01
C GLN A 92 -3.72 8.70 -12.09
N ASP A 93 -3.58 7.49 -12.64
CA ASP A 93 -4.45 7.01 -13.71
C ASP A 93 -5.86 6.61 -13.24
N THR A 94 -6.23 7.01 -12.01
CA THR A 94 -7.60 6.88 -11.52
C THR A 94 -8.47 8.01 -12.07
N GLN A 95 -9.39 7.64 -12.97
CA GLN A 95 -10.39 8.58 -13.48
C GLN A 95 -11.58 8.62 -12.53
N VAL A 96 -11.97 9.82 -12.10
CA VAL A 96 -13.26 10.02 -11.43
C VAL A 96 -14.35 10.00 -12.49
N VAL A 97 -15.37 9.18 -12.26
CA VAL A 97 -16.59 9.10 -13.05
C VAL A 97 -17.74 9.53 -12.13
N ASP A 98 -18.85 10.05 -12.66
CA ASP A 98 -19.93 10.71 -11.91
C ASP A 98 -20.48 9.95 -10.68
N ASN A 99 -20.23 8.64 -10.56
CA ASN A 99 -20.68 7.83 -9.43
C ASN A 99 -19.61 6.84 -8.89
N GLY A 100 -18.31 7.08 -9.17
CA GLY A 100 -17.25 6.20 -8.72
C GLY A 100 -15.84 6.57 -9.21
N VAL A 101 -14.86 5.77 -8.80
CA VAL A 101 -13.48 5.90 -9.28
C VAL A 101 -13.19 4.72 -10.19
N LYS A 102 -12.82 4.99 -11.43
CA LYS A 102 -12.29 4.00 -12.36
C LYS A 102 -10.81 3.79 -12.05
N ILE A 103 -10.50 2.58 -11.61
CA ILE A 103 -9.14 2.17 -11.29
C ILE A 103 -8.66 1.26 -12.42
N PRO A 104 -7.46 1.48 -12.98
CA PRO A 104 -6.86 0.54 -13.92
C PRO A 104 -6.88 -0.87 -13.31
N GLN A 105 -7.38 -1.85 -14.07
CA GLN A 105 -7.43 -3.28 -13.70
C GLN A 105 -8.52 -3.73 -12.69
N VAL A 106 -9.15 -2.81 -11.94
CA VAL A 106 -10.27 -3.15 -11.01
C VAL A 106 -11.64 -2.78 -11.58
N GLY A 107 -11.69 -1.85 -12.53
CA GLY A 107 -12.95 -1.32 -13.08
C GLY A 107 -13.47 -0.12 -12.31
N VAL A 108 -14.76 0.18 -12.45
CA VAL A 108 -15.42 1.30 -11.77
C VAL A 108 -15.85 0.84 -10.39
N ILE A 109 -15.29 1.44 -9.33
CA ILE A 109 -15.73 1.19 -7.97
C ILE A 109 -16.56 2.38 -7.49
N LYS A 110 -17.77 2.11 -6.97
CA LYS A 110 -18.59 3.14 -6.32
C LYS A 110 -17.81 3.73 -5.15
N ALA A 111 -17.64 5.04 -5.15
CA ALA A 111 -16.89 5.75 -4.13
C ALA A 111 -17.66 7.02 -3.74
N SER A 112 -17.80 7.27 -2.44
CA SER A 112 -18.32 8.53 -1.93
C SER A 112 -17.22 9.59 -2.02
N ILE A 113 -17.28 10.41 -3.07
CA ILE A 113 -16.31 11.48 -3.30
C ILE A 113 -16.77 12.72 -2.54
N HIS A 114 -16.17 12.97 -1.37
CA HIS A 114 -16.51 14.12 -0.52
C HIS A 114 -15.94 15.46 -1.01
N ARG A 115 -15.19 15.49 -2.12
CA ARG A 115 -14.64 16.72 -2.70
C ARG A 115 -14.67 16.62 -4.23
N LEU A 116 -15.48 17.45 -4.87
CA LEU A 116 -15.42 17.68 -6.31
C LEU A 116 -14.10 18.39 -6.61
N PHE A 117 -13.24 17.79 -7.44
CA PHE A 117 -11.99 18.39 -7.86
C PHE A 117 -12.13 18.82 -9.31
N ASP A 118 -11.98 20.13 -9.55
CA ASP A 118 -11.89 20.70 -10.87
C ASP A 118 -10.41 20.70 -11.29
N GLY A 119 -9.95 19.61 -11.92
CA GLY A 119 -8.56 19.42 -12.38
C GLY A 119 -8.10 17.97 -12.53
N GLN A 120 -6.96 17.77 -13.22
CA GLN A 120 -6.33 16.45 -13.37
C GLN A 120 -5.88 15.88 -12.01
N LEU A 121 -6.41 14.70 -11.66
CA LEU A 121 -6.20 14.07 -10.35
C LEU A 121 -4.79 13.52 -10.20
N LYS A 122 -4.03 14.05 -9.23
CA LYS A 122 -2.65 13.63 -9.00
C LYS A 122 -2.48 12.43 -8.06
N THR A 123 -3.39 12.15 -7.12
CA THR A 123 -3.35 10.95 -6.23
C THR A 123 -4.65 10.85 -5.45
N PHE A 124 -5.32 9.69 -5.43
CA PHE A 124 -6.48 9.47 -4.54
C PHE A 124 -6.03 8.87 -3.21
N LYS A 125 -6.28 9.58 -2.10
CA LYS A 125 -6.03 9.12 -0.73
C LYS A 125 -7.36 8.90 -0.02
N ASN A 126 -7.44 7.86 0.82
CA ASN A 126 -8.62 7.50 1.64
C ASN A 126 -9.84 7.03 0.86
N LEU A 127 -9.70 5.98 0.04
CA LEU A 127 -10.86 5.17 -0.34
C LEU A 127 -11.17 4.20 0.81
N GLU A 128 -12.18 4.54 1.60
CA GLU A 128 -12.82 3.62 2.53
C GLU A 128 -13.87 2.81 1.75
N PHE A 129 -13.53 1.58 1.39
CA PHE A 129 -14.51 0.65 0.85
C PHE A 129 -15.26 0.02 2.02
N ARG A 130 -16.51 0.43 2.22
CA ARG A 130 -17.48 -0.32 3.02
C ARG A 130 -17.93 -1.51 2.16
N ILE A 131 -17.59 -2.72 2.58
CA ILE A 131 -18.21 -3.95 2.07
C ILE A 131 -19.42 -4.22 2.97
#